data_AF-A0A379SWM3-F1
#
_entry.id   AF-A0A379SWM3-F1
#
_cell.length_a   1.000
_cell.length_b   1.000
_cell.length_c   1.000
_cell.angle_alpha   90.00
_cell.angle_beta   90.00
_cell.angle_gamma   90.00
#
_symmetry.space_group_name_H-M   'P 1'
#
loop_
_entity.id
_entity.type
_entity.pdbx_description
1 polymer ?
#
loop_
_entity_poly.entity_id
_entity_poly.type
_entity_poly.pdbx_seq_one_letter_code
_entity_poly.pdbx_strand_id
1 'polypeptide(L)'
;MNAWASGLKDHTIQIYGPPGTQAMTKASWKVFDRDITLRMEEEGKPDPRKLVKATDIGQGVIYRDELVTISALKVPHSPFPDGEAFAYRFDTQGKRIVFSGDTSWFPPLATFAQGADILVHEAVHVPSVAKLADSIGNGKTLAEAIASHHTTIEDVGKIAREAHVKNWY
;
A
#
# COMPACT_ATOMS: atom_id res chain seq x y z
N MET A 1 15.95 -6.56 1.43
CA MET A 1 17.27 -7.20 1.66
C MET A 1 18.44 -6.22 1.67
N ASN A 2 18.47 -5.18 0.82
CA ASN A 2 19.64 -4.31 0.72
C ASN A 2 19.99 -3.56 2.02
N ALA A 3 19.02 -3.01 2.77
CA ALA A 3 19.32 -2.24 3.99
C ALA A 3 20.05 -3.06 5.07
N TRP A 4 19.67 -4.32 5.28
CA TRP A 4 20.33 -5.22 6.24
C TRP A 4 21.74 -5.63 5.76
N ALA A 5 21.88 -5.90 4.46
CA ALA A 5 23.17 -6.14 3.84
C ALA A 5 24.08 -4.89 3.90
N SER A 6 23.52 -3.68 3.84
CA SER A 6 24.25 -2.41 3.76
C SER A 6 24.39 -1.66 5.09
N GLY A 7 24.05 -2.25 6.23
CA GLY A 7 24.44 -1.72 7.55
C GLY A 7 23.33 -1.37 8.54
N LEU A 8 22.06 -1.77 8.32
CA LEU A 8 21.03 -1.68 9.35
C LEU A 8 21.41 -2.53 10.58
N LYS A 9 21.54 -1.90 11.77
CA LYS A 9 22.03 -2.56 12.99
C LYS A 9 21.13 -2.42 14.21
N ASP A 10 20.67 -1.21 14.50
CA ASP A 10 20.02 -0.84 15.77
C ASP A 10 18.72 -0.07 15.59
N HIS A 11 18.28 0.13 14.35
CA HIS A 11 17.02 0.78 14.04
C HIS A 11 15.93 -0.24 13.70
N THR A 12 14.77 -0.11 14.35
CA THR A 12 13.61 -0.95 14.08
C THR A 12 12.83 -0.43 12.87
N ILE A 13 12.69 -1.26 11.85
CA ILE A 13 11.82 -1.02 10.70
C ILE A 13 10.38 -1.35 11.11
N GLN A 14 9.52 -0.34 11.05
CA GLN A 14 8.09 -0.51 11.27
C GLN A 14 7.40 -0.91 9.95
N ILE A 15 6.54 -1.92 10.01
CA ILE A 15 5.69 -2.34 8.89
C ILE A 15 4.23 -2.22 9.35
N TYR A 16 3.43 -1.49 8.57
CA TYR A 16 2.00 -1.32 8.81
C TYR A 16 1.24 -1.89 7.63
N GLY A 17 0.23 -2.72 7.89
CA GLY A 17 -0.60 -3.29 6.83
C GLY A 17 -1.87 -3.95 7.36
N PRO A 18 -2.72 -4.49 6.48
CA PRO A 18 -3.98 -5.12 6.87
C PRO A 18 -3.77 -6.29 7.83
N PRO A 19 -4.85 -6.77 8.49
CA PRO A 19 -4.83 -8.02 9.24
C PRO A 19 -4.13 -9.15 8.47
N GLY A 20 -3.11 -9.77 9.09
CA GLY A 20 -2.29 -10.80 8.46
C GLY A 20 -0.87 -10.33 8.07
N THR A 21 -0.58 -9.03 8.13
CA THR A 21 0.76 -8.47 7.89
C THR A 21 1.80 -9.03 8.86
N GLN A 22 1.43 -9.17 10.14
CA GLN A 22 2.29 -9.81 11.15
C GLN A 22 2.56 -11.29 10.83
N ALA A 23 1.51 -12.02 10.47
CA ALA A 23 1.59 -13.43 10.14
C ALA A 23 2.46 -13.66 8.89
N MET A 24 2.26 -12.86 7.85
CA MET A 24 3.06 -12.86 6.63
C MET A 24 4.54 -12.59 6.96
N THR A 25 4.83 -11.53 7.72
CA THR A 25 6.20 -11.17 8.12
C THR A 25 6.87 -12.33 8.86
N LYS A 26 6.18 -12.97 9.80
CA LYS A 26 6.69 -14.14 10.53
C LYS A 26 6.95 -15.34 9.61
N ALA A 27 6.08 -15.57 8.63
CA ALA A 27 6.24 -16.64 7.67
C ALA A 27 7.44 -16.40 6.74
N SER A 28 7.68 -15.15 6.32
CA SER A 28 8.84 -14.79 5.49
C SER A 28 10.17 -15.16 6.14
N TRP A 29 10.28 -15.11 7.48
CA TRP A 29 11.50 -15.56 8.17
C TRP A 29 11.83 -17.03 7.94
N LYS A 30 10.80 -17.88 7.79
CA LYS A 30 11.01 -19.30 7.46
C LYS A 30 11.48 -19.49 6.03
N VAL A 31 10.96 -18.69 5.10
CA VAL A 31 11.36 -18.72 3.68
C VAL A 31 12.84 -18.39 3.53
N PHE A 32 13.35 -17.43 4.29
CA PHE A 32 14.74 -16.96 4.22
C PHE A 32 15.64 -17.50 5.33
N ASP A 33 15.22 -18.52 6.08
CA ASP A 33 15.89 -18.94 7.31
C ASP A 33 17.36 -19.34 7.08
N ARG A 34 17.63 -20.06 5.98
CA ARG A 34 18.98 -20.49 5.61
C ARG A 34 19.90 -19.31 5.27
N ASP A 35 19.43 -18.36 4.47
CA ASP A 35 20.20 -17.15 4.10
C ASP A 35 20.47 -16.30 5.34
N ILE A 36 19.44 -16.08 6.17
CA ILE A 36 19.56 -15.28 7.39
C ILE A 36 20.60 -15.91 8.33
N THR A 37 20.52 -17.22 8.56
CA THR A 37 21.44 -17.95 9.45
C THR A 37 22.87 -17.87 8.95
N LEU A 38 23.11 -18.16 7.66
CA LEU A 38 24.44 -18.11 7.07
C LEU A 38 25.07 -16.72 7.17
N ARG A 39 24.30 -15.65 6.89
CA ARG A 39 24.81 -14.28 6.98
C ARG A 39 25.06 -13.82 8.41
N MET A 40 24.27 -14.30 9.37
CA MET A 40 24.55 -14.04 10.78
C MET A 40 25.86 -14.70 11.23
N GLU A 41 26.09 -15.94 10.81
CA GLU A 41 27.29 -16.73 11.17
C GLU A 41 28.56 -16.24 10.45
N GLU A 42 28.51 -16.09 9.13
CA GLU A 42 29.68 -15.80 8.30
C GLU A 42 29.99 -14.30 8.20
N GLU A 43 28.96 -13.46 8.12
CA GLU A 43 29.13 -12.00 7.95
C GLU A 43 28.94 -11.22 9.27
N GLY A 44 28.64 -11.91 10.39
CA GLY A 44 28.42 -11.28 11.70
C GLY A 44 27.21 -10.34 11.74
N LYS A 45 26.22 -10.57 10.88
CA LYS A 45 25.04 -9.70 10.77
C LYS A 45 24.16 -9.79 12.02
N PRO A 46 23.50 -8.67 12.43
CA PRO A 46 22.50 -8.72 13.49
C PRO A 46 21.31 -9.56 13.05
N ASP A 47 20.63 -10.21 13.99
CA ASP A 47 19.41 -10.98 13.70
C ASP A 47 18.30 -10.04 13.15
N PRO A 48 17.94 -10.13 11.86
CA PRO A 48 17.00 -9.21 11.23
C PRO A 48 15.59 -9.35 11.81
N ARG A 49 15.29 -10.50 12.43
CA ARG A 49 14.00 -10.77 13.10
C ARG A 49 13.76 -9.83 14.28
N LYS A 50 14.82 -9.25 14.86
CA LYS A 50 14.77 -8.26 15.95
C LYS A 50 14.69 -6.82 15.45
N LEU A 51 14.94 -6.61 14.15
CA LEU A 51 15.00 -5.28 13.53
C LEU A 51 13.72 -4.91 12.80
N VAL A 52 12.71 -5.78 12.77
CA VAL A 52 11.45 -5.55 12.08
C VAL A 52 10.29 -5.72 13.04
N LYS A 53 9.39 -4.75 13.06
CA LYS A 53 8.14 -4.81 13.81
C LYS A 53 6.97 -4.59 12.86
N ALA A 54 6.25 -5.67 12.57
CA ALA A 54 5.02 -5.63 11.82
C ALA A 54 3.82 -5.33 12.73
N THR A 55 2.86 -4.57 12.22
CA THR A 55 1.63 -4.18 12.92
C THR A 55 0.47 -4.35 11.96
N ASP A 56 -0.52 -5.15 12.37
CA ASP A 56 -1.81 -5.20 11.69
C ASP A 56 -2.61 -3.95 12.08
N ILE A 57 -3.08 -3.19 11.10
CA ILE A 57 -3.78 -1.92 11.30
C ILE A 57 -5.27 -2.01 10.99
N GLY A 58 -6.01 -1.01 11.48
CA GLY A 58 -7.38 -0.71 11.09
C GLY A 58 -7.50 0.69 10.49
N GLN A 59 -8.74 1.12 10.25
CA GLN A 59 -9.03 2.49 9.83
C GLN A 59 -8.77 3.48 10.98
N GLY A 60 -8.25 4.67 10.65
CA GLY A 60 -7.97 5.75 11.59
C GLY A 60 -6.48 6.09 11.64
N VAL A 61 -6.06 6.76 12.72
CA VAL A 61 -4.64 7.07 12.94
C VAL A 61 -3.89 5.79 13.30
N ILE A 62 -2.91 5.42 12.48
CA ILE A 62 -2.11 4.19 12.66
C ILE A 62 -0.72 4.47 13.23
N TYR A 63 -0.25 5.70 13.08
CA TYR A 63 1.02 6.16 13.62
C TYR A 63 1.00 7.67 13.83
N ARG A 64 1.68 8.13 14.88
CA ARG A 64 1.87 9.55 15.15
C ARG A 64 3.13 9.77 15.97
N ASP A 65 3.92 10.74 15.54
CA ASP A 65 5.00 11.34 16.32
C ASP A 65 4.95 12.88 16.19
N GLU A 66 6.05 13.55 16.55
CA GLU A 66 6.18 15.01 16.46
C GLU A 66 6.27 15.53 15.02
N LEU A 67 6.62 14.68 14.05
CA LEU A 67 6.91 15.05 12.67
C LEU A 67 5.79 14.66 11.69
N VAL A 68 5.10 13.56 11.95
CA VAL A 68 4.09 13.00 11.05
C VAL A 68 2.92 12.36 11.79
N THR A 69 1.72 12.54 11.24
CA THR A 69 0.56 11.69 11.56
C THR A 69 0.22 10.87 10.32
N ILE A 70 0.12 9.55 10.47
CA ILE A 70 -0.26 8.63 9.40
C ILE A 70 -1.65 8.08 9.74
N SER A 71 -2.59 8.28 8.82
CA SER A 71 -3.94 7.74 8.89
C SER A 71 -4.17 6.73 7.77
N ALA A 72 -5.00 5.73 8.03
CA ALA A 72 -5.45 4.76 7.04
C ALA A 72 -6.98 4.83 6.88
N LEU A 73 -7.45 4.69 5.65
CA LEU A 73 -8.86 4.56 5.28
C LEU A 73 -9.06 3.21 4.62
N LYS A 74 -10.07 2.44 5.05
CA LYS A 74 -10.43 1.21 4.34
C LYS A 74 -11.01 1.57 2.98
N VAL A 75 -10.56 0.90 1.93
CA VAL A 75 -11.02 1.11 0.56
C VAL A 75 -11.49 -0.20 -0.06
N PRO A 76 -12.48 -0.18 -0.95
CA PRO A 76 -12.97 -1.38 -1.61
C PRO A 76 -11.95 -1.85 -2.65
N HIS A 77 -11.62 -3.14 -2.61
CA HIS A 77 -10.81 -3.79 -3.64
C HIS A 77 -11.19 -5.28 -3.70
N SER A 78 -12.30 -5.59 -4.38
CA SER A 78 -12.75 -6.97 -4.55
C SER A 78 -11.68 -7.82 -5.27
N PRO A 79 -11.60 -9.13 -5.01
CA PRO A 79 -12.50 -9.97 -4.21
C PRO A 79 -12.21 -9.97 -2.70
N PHE A 80 -11.28 -9.13 -2.22
CA PHE A 80 -10.99 -9.08 -0.79
C PHE A 80 -12.20 -8.55 0.00
N PRO A 81 -12.52 -9.13 1.17
CA PRO A 81 -13.53 -8.59 2.07
C PRO A 81 -13.22 -7.14 2.50
N ASP A 82 -14.27 -6.38 2.83
CA ASP A 82 -14.13 -5.01 3.31
C ASP A 82 -13.13 -4.90 4.48
N GLY A 83 -12.00 -4.25 4.22
CA GLY A 83 -10.99 -3.95 5.24
C GLY A 83 -9.64 -4.63 5.08
N GLU A 84 -9.35 -5.24 3.94
CA GLU A 84 -8.01 -5.75 3.60
C GLU A 84 -7.21 -4.82 2.69
N ALA A 85 -7.84 -3.81 2.08
CA ALA A 85 -7.19 -2.74 1.32
C ALA A 85 -7.33 -1.38 2.02
N PHE A 86 -6.28 -0.57 1.92
CA PHE A 86 -6.19 0.72 2.60
C PHE A 86 -5.58 1.81 1.73
N ALA A 87 -6.19 2.99 1.79
CA ALA A 87 -5.53 4.24 1.45
C ALA A 87 -4.78 4.79 2.68
N TYR A 88 -3.65 5.45 2.46
CA TYR A 88 -2.82 6.04 3.50
C TYR A 88 -2.68 7.54 3.29
N ARG A 89 -2.77 8.30 4.38
CA ARG A 89 -2.54 9.74 4.38
C ARG A 89 -1.47 10.11 5.38
N PHE A 90 -0.52 10.92 4.93
CA PHE A 90 0.58 11.46 5.68
C PHE A 90 0.37 12.96 5.86
N ASP A 91 0.19 13.40 7.10
CA ASP A 91 0.17 14.80 7.50
C ASP A 91 1.53 15.13 8.13
N THR A 92 2.36 15.95 7.49
CA THR A 92 3.71 16.31 7.99
C THR A 92 4.08 17.73 7.64
N GLN A 93 4.57 18.52 8.59
CA GLN A 93 5.09 19.89 8.37
C GLN A 93 4.18 20.78 7.49
N GLY A 94 2.86 20.71 7.68
CA GLY A 94 1.88 21.47 6.89
C GLY A 94 1.61 20.93 5.47
N LYS A 95 2.17 19.77 5.11
CA LYS A 95 1.93 19.03 3.88
C LYS A 95 1.04 17.82 4.10
N ARG A 96 0.24 17.50 3.08
CA ARG A 96 -0.56 16.27 2.99
C ARG A 96 -0.23 15.48 1.74
N ILE A 97 0.07 14.20 1.94
CA ILE A 97 0.29 13.24 0.85
C ILE A 97 -0.67 12.08 1.08
N VAL A 98 -1.41 11.68 0.04
CA VAL A 98 -2.32 10.54 0.09
C VAL A 98 -1.94 9.52 -0.96
N PHE A 99 -1.94 8.25 -0.58
CA PHE A 99 -1.81 7.11 -1.46
C PHE A 99 -3.14 6.35 -1.42
N SER A 100 -3.78 6.10 -2.56
CA SER A 100 -5.05 5.37 -2.61
C SER A 100 -4.92 3.90 -2.21
N GLY A 101 -3.75 3.30 -2.47
CA GLY A 101 -3.67 1.84 -2.62
C GLY A 101 -4.45 1.38 -3.87
N ASP A 102 -4.62 0.08 -4.03
CA ASP A 102 -5.51 -0.45 -5.06
C ASP A 102 -6.96 -0.33 -4.57
N THR A 103 -7.83 0.21 -5.42
CA THR A 103 -9.25 0.43 -5.10
C THR A 103 -10.11 0.68 -6.33
N SER A 104 -11.40 0.34 -6.24
CA SER A 104 -12.42 0.81 -7.17
C SER A 104 -12.94 2.21 -6.82
N TRP A 105 -13.80 2.77 -7.68
CA TRP A 105 -14.44 4.06 -7.43
C TRP A 105 -15.04 4.14 -6.02
N PHE A 106 -14.50 5.05 -5.21
CA PHE A 106 -14.86 5.18 -3.80
C PHE A 106 -14.91 6.65 -3.36
N PRO A 107 -16.07 7.32 -3.41
CA PRO A 107 -16.21 8.73 -3.04
C PRO A 107 -15.65 9.13 -1.66
N PRO A 108 -15.73 8.28 -0.60
CA PRO A 108 -15.12 8.62 0.69
C PRO A 108 -13.60 8.86 0.63
N LEU A 109 -12.89 8.34 -0.39
CA LEU A 109 -11.48 8.65 -0.62
C LEU A 109 -11.26 10.13 -0.93
N ALA A 110 -12.21 10.79 -1.63
CA ALA A 110 -12.10 12.22 -1.90
C ALA A 110 -12.13 13.04 -0.61
N THR A 111 -13.04 12.71 0.31
CA THR A 111 -13.12 13.33 1.65
C THR A 111 -11.83 13.10 2.45
N PHE A 112 -11.27 11.89 2.39
CA PHE A 112 -10.03 11.57 3.09
C PHE A 112 -8.82 12.33 2.52
N ALA A 113 -8.81 12.52 1.20
CA ALA A 113 -7.78 13.25 0.46
C ALA A 113 -7.98 14.77 0.41
N GLN A 114 -9.01 15.30 1.09
CA GLN A 114 -9.38 16.71 1.01
C GLN A 114 -8.20 17.65 1.25
N GLY A 115 -7.92 18.50 0.26
CA GLY A 115 -6.87 19.51 0.29
C GLY A 115 -5.44 18.96 0.34
N ALA A 116 -5.23 17.70 -0.06
CA ALA A 116 -3.89 17.12 -0.12
C ALA A 116 -3.00 17.87 -1.12
N ASP A 117 -1.72 18.00 -0.80
CA ASP A 117 -0.73 18.55 -1.73
C ASP A 117 -0.45 17.57 -2.88
N ILE A 118 -0.46 16.28 -2.56
CA ILE A 118 -0.22 15.17 -3.50
C ILE A 118 -1.23 14.06 -3.22
N LEU A 119 -1.91 13.61 -4.26
CA LEU A 119 -2.64 12.35 -4.31
C LEU A 119 -1.95 11.41 -5.30
N VAL A 120 -1.45 10.28 -4.83
CA VAL A 120 -1.00 9.17 -5.68
C VAL A 120 -2.13 8.16 -5.75
N HIS A 121 -2.72 8.00 -6.93
CA HIS A 121 -3.90 7.17 -7.13
C HIS A 121 -3.63 6.05 -8.14
N GLU A 122 -4.08 4.83 -7.84
CA GLU A 122 -4.11 3.77 -8.85
C GLU A 122 -5.00 4.17 -10.04
N ALA A 123 -4.65 3.75 -11.24
CA ALA A 123 -5.45 4.07 -12.42
C ALA A 123 -5.40 2.95 -13.42
N VAL A 124 -6.58 2.48 -13.83
CA VAL A 124 -6.74 1.50 -14.89
C VAL A 124 -7.14 2.17 -16.20
N HIS A 125 -6.39 1.88 -17.26
CA HIS A 125 -6.77 2.22 -18.62
C HIS A 125 -7.57 1.08 -19.25
N VAL A 126 -8.89 1.15 -19.13
CA VAL A 126 -9.84 0.10 -19.56
C VAL A 126 -9.59 -0.42 -21.00
N PRO A 127 -9.34 0.44 -22.01
CA PRO A 127 -9.06 -0.05 -23.37
C PRO A 127 -7.79 -0.89 -23.47
N SER A 128 -6.74 -0.57 -22.69
CA SER A 128 -5.51 -1.39 -22.68
C SER A 128 -5.75 -2.73 -22.01
N VAL A 129 -6.54 -2.75 -20.93
CA VAL A 129 -6.92 -3.99 -20.24
C VAL A 129 -7.69 -4.92 -21.17
N ALA A 130 -8.68 -4.41 -21.90
CA ALA A 130 -9.46 -5.20 -22.85
C ALA A 130 -8.55 -5.86 -23.91
N LYS A 131 -7.64 -5.07 -24.53
CA LYS A 131 -6.67 -5.58 -25.51
C LYS A 131 -5.76 -6.66 -24.95
N LEU A 132 -5.24 -6.46 -23.74
CA LEU A 132 -4.39 -7.44 -23.06
C LEU A 132 -5.18 -8.73 -22.82
N ALA A 133 -6.40 -8.60 -22.31
CA ALA A 133 -7.23 -9.73 -21.96
C ALA A 133 -7.55 -10.58 -23.20
N ASP A 134 -7.89 -9.96 -24.33
CA ASP A 134 -8.12 -10.66 -25.60
C ASP A 134 -6.88 -11.44 -26.06
N SER A 135 -5.68 -10.91 -25.85
CA SER A 135 -4.43 -11.56 -26.28
C SER A 135 -4.07 -12.83 -25.50
N ILE A 136 -4.58 -12.99 -24.27
CA ILE A 136 -4.23 -14.11 -23.38
C ILE A 136 -5.30 -15.20 -23.30
N GLY A 137 -6.38 -15.09 -24.09
CA GLY A 137 -7.40 -16.16 -24.22
C GLY A 137 -8.49 -16.19 -23.14
N ASN A 138 -8.54 -15.22 -22.22
CA ASN A 138 -9.55 -15.08 -21.16
C ASN A 138 -10.23 -13.69 -21.17
N GLY A 139 -10.36 -13.10 -22.37
CA GLY A 139 -10.52 -11.66 -22.56
C GLY A 139 -11.62 -10.98 -21.77
N LYS A 140 -12.87 -11.44 -21.96
CA LYS A 140 -14.01 -10.78 -21.33
C LYS A 140 -13.98 -10.90 -19.81
N THR A 141 -13.77 -12.10 -19.28
CA THR A 141 -13.80 -12.36 -17.82
C THR A 141 -12.69 -11.62 -17.10
N LEU A 142 -11.46 -11.58 -17.65
CA LEU A 142 -10.36 -10.87 -17.01
C LEU A 142 -10.55 -9.35 -17.06
N ALA A 143 -10.99 -8.82 -18.20
CA ALA A 143 -11.23 -7.38 -18.33
C ALA A 143 -12.35 -6.90 -17.39
N GLU A 144 -13.43 -7.66 -17.28
CA GLU A 144 -14.53 -7.38 -16.35
C GLU A 144 -14.08 -7.46 -14.88
N ALA A 145 -13.27 -8.47 -14.54
CA ALA A 145 -12.71 -8.59 -13.19
C ALA A 145 -11.87 -7.37 -12.83
N ILE A 146 -10.87 -7.04 -13.67
CA ILE A 146 -10.00 -5.87 -13.44
C ILE A 146 -10.82 -4.58 -13.32
N ALA A 147 -11.77 -4.35 -14.23
CA ALA A 147 -12.60 -3.15 -14.20
C ALA A 147 -13.51 -3.07 -12.95
N SER A 148 -13.83 -4.20 -12.32
CA SER A 148 -14.72 -4.24 -11.15
C SER A 148 -14.05 -3.78 -9.85
N HIS A 149 -12.72 -3.88 -9.75
CA HIS A 149 -11.99 -3.63 -8.50
C HIS A 149 -10.87 -2.59 -8.62
N HIS A 150 -10.74 -1.91 -9.77
CA HIS A 150 -9.80 -0.82 -10.01
C HIS A 150 -10.51 0.48 -10.39
N THR A 151 -9.81 1.61 -10.30
CA THR A 151 -10.38 2.93 -10.58
C THR A 151 -10.00 3.39 -11.99
N THR A 152 -10.98 3.78 -12.79
CA THR A 152 -10.72 4.31 -14.14
C THR A 152 -10.00 5.66 -14.09
N ILE A 153 -9.20 5.99 -15.11
CA ILE A 153 -8.51 7.30 -15.18
C ILE A 153 -9.51 8.46 -15.04
N GLU A 154 -10.68 8.34 -15.66
CA GLU A 154 -11.75 9.33 -15.58
C GLU A 154 -12.27 9.50 -14.15
N ASP A 155 -12.41 8.41 -13.42
CA ASP A 155 -12.86 8.39 -12.04
C ASP A 155 -11.79 8.93 -11.08
N VAL A 156 -10.50 8.65 -11.32
CA VAL A 156 -9.40 9.31 -10.59
C VAL A 156 -9.51 10.83 -10.72
N GLY A 157 -9.75 11.34 -11.93
CA GLY A 157 -9.92 12.77 -12.18
C GLY A 157 -11.12 13.39 -11.42
N LYS A 158 -12.19 12.62 -11.22
CA LYS A 158 -13.35 13.05 -10.39
C LYS A 158 -12.97 13.11 -8.91
N ILE A 159 -12.33 12.06 -8.36
CA ILE A 159 -11.85 12.01 -6.97
C ILE A 159 -10.91 13.18 -6.69
N ALA A 160 -9.90 13.38 -7.54
CA ALA A 160 -8.91 14.43 -7.36
C ALA A 160 -9.55 15.83 -7.36
N ARG A 161 -10.52 16.06 -8.26
CA ARG A 161 -11.25 17.32 -8.33
C ARG A 161 -12.11 17.56 -7.09
N GLU A 162 -12.88 16.55 -6.68
CA GLU A 162 -13.75 16.62 -5.49
C GLU A 162 -12.94 16.83 -4.20
N ALA A 163 -11.78 16.19 -4.11
CA ALA A 163 -10.85 16.35 -2.99
C ALA A 163 -10.12 17.70 -3.00
N HIS A 164 -10.21 18.51 -4.06
CA HIS A 164 -9.46 19.76 -4.21
C HIS A 164 -7.95 19.60 -3.96
N VAL A 165 -7.35 18.51 -4.48
CA VAL A 165 -5.91 18.27 -4.33
C VAL A 165 -5.10 19.20 -5.22
N LYS A 166 -3.87 19.53 -4.81
CA LYS A 166 -3.00 20.43 -5.59
C LYS A 166 -2.39 19.73 -6.80
N ASN A 167 -1.93 18.49 -6.61
CA ASN A 167 -1.36 17.64 -7.65
C ASN A 167 -1.86 16.21 -7.45
N TRP A 168 -2.04 15.47 -8.54
CA TRP A 168 -2.32 14.05 -8.50
C TRP A 168 -1.49 13.29 -9.56
N TYR A 169 -1.13 12.06 -9.23
CA TYR A 169 -0.30 11.15 -10.03
C TYR A 169 -0.96 9.78 -10.12
#